data_AF-A0A8J8FAI0-F1
#
_entry.id   AF-A0A8J8FAI0-F1
#
_cell.length_a   1.000
_cell.length_b   1.000
_cell.length_c   1.000
_cell.angle_alpha   90.00
_cell.angle_beta   90.00
_cell.angle_gamma   90.00
#
_symmetry.space_group_name_H-M   'P 1'
#
loop_
_entity.id
_entity.type
_entity.pdbx_description
1 polymer ?
#
loop_
_entity_poly.entity_id
_entity_poly.type
_entity_poly.pdbx_seq_one_letter_code
_entity_poly.pdbx_strand_id
1 'polypeptide(L)'
;MPNSKLGADTQKEFCSNPNCMDYGKSGAGNIVKYGHDKNGRQRFKCNTCGSVFVETKNTVFYNRKLSEEQIILICKLLVERNGIRAIERIMEIHRDTVSNVVE
;
A
#
# COMPACT_ATOMS: atom_id res chain seq x y z
N MET A 1 8.91 18.92 1.25
CA MET A 1 8.33 18.90 -0.11
C MET A 1 6.82 18.86 0.02
N PRO A 2 6.02 19.61 -0.78
CA PRO A 2 4.61 19.76 -0.50
C PRO A 2 3.91 18.42 -0.75
N ASN A 3 3.36 17.86 0.33
CA ASN A 3 2.47 16.70 0.31
C ASN A 3 1.21 17.09 -0.48
N SER A 4 1.24 16.95 -1.80
CA SER A 4 0.03 16.92 -2.60
C SER A 4 -0.72 15.67 -2.17
N LYS A 5 -1.74 15.85 -1.32
CA LYS A 5 -2.77 14.85 -1.08
C LYS A 5 -3.37 14.51 -2.45
N LEU A 6 -2.84 13.49 -3.13
CA LEU A 6 -3.56 12.81 -4.19
C LEU A 6 -4.79 12.24 -3.49
N GLY A 7 -5.93 12.92 -3.65
CA GLY A 7 -7.18 12.44 -3.08
C GLY A 7 -7.41 11.02 -3.57
N ALA A 8 -7.54 10.09 -2.63
CA ALA A 8 -7.63 8.68 -2.94
C ALA A 8 -8.79 8.45 -3.94
N ASP A 9 -8.47 7.81 -5.07
CA ASP A 9 -9.33 7.69 -6.26
C ASP A 9 -10.01 6.33 -6.27
N THR A 10 -11.35 6.31 -6.16
CA THR A 10 -12.14 5.08 -6.12
C THR A 10 -12.06 4.28 -7.41
N GLN A 11 -11.67 4.88 -8.54
CA GLN A 11 -11.58 4.16 -9.83
C GLN A 11 -10.41 3.18 -9.87
N LYS A 12 -9.34 3.46 -9.12
CA LYS A 12 -8.13 2.62 -9.08
C LYS A 12 -8.21 1.50 -8.06
N GLU A 13 -9.10 1.64 -7.08
CA GLU A 13 -9.33 0.65 -6.04
C GLU A 13 -10.15 -0.54 -6.54
N PHE A 14 -9.95 -1.69 -5.89
CA PHE A 14 -10.69 -2.92 -6.18
C PHE A 14 -10.92 -3.72 -4.90
N CYS A 15 -11.92 -4.59 -4.94
CA CYS A 15 -12.24 -5.47 -3.82
C CYS A 15 -11.24 -6.65 -3.74
N SER A 16 -10.54 -6.80 -2.61
CA SER A 16 -9.65 -7.96 -2.37
C SER A 16 -10.33 -9.15 -1.68
N ASN A 17 -11.65 -9.13 -1.48
CA ASN A 17 -12.38 -10.26 -0.90
C ASN A 17 -12.65 -11.34 -1.98
N PRO A 18 -12.03 -12.54 -1.92
CA PRO A 18 -12.20 -13.58 -2.95
C PRO A 18 -13.64 -14.08 -3.09
N ASN A 19 -14.46 -13.91 -2.06
CA ASN A 19 -15.87 -14.31 -2.08
C ASN A 19 -16.80 -13.22 -2.66
N CYS A 20 -16.24 -12.10 -3.15
CA CYS A 20 -17.00 -11.01 -3.75
C CYS A 20 -17.24 -11.26 -5.25
N MET A 21 -18.45 -10.99 -5.73
CA MET A 21 -18.77 -11.03 -7.17
C MET A 21 -17.94 -10.03 -8.01
N ASP A 22 -17.47 -8.96 -7.36
CA ASP A 22 -16.62 -7.92 -7.96
C ASP A 22 -15.17 -7.98 -7.46
N TYR A 23 -14.73 -9.16 -7.05
CA TYR A 23 -13.33 -9.40 -6.70
C TYR A 23 -12.38 -9.00 -7.84
N GLY A 24 -11.35 -8.21 -7.52
CA GLY A 24 -10.31 -7.79 -8.46
C GLY A 24 -10.72 -6.83 -9.58
N LYS A 25 -12.00 -6.40 -9.65
CA LYS A 25 -12.47 -5.46 -10.68
C LYS A 25 -12.20 -4.02 -10.24
N SER A 26 -11.28 -3.33 -10.92
CA SER A 26 -11.10 -1.88 -10.79
C SER A 26 -12.14 -1.13 -11.62
N GLY A 27 -12.54 0.07 -11.17
CA GLY A 27 -13.47 0.91 -11.93
C GLY A 27 -14.92 0.40 -12.03
N ALA A 28 -15.28 -0.68 -11.33
CA ALA A 28 -16.62 -1.26 -11.37
C ALA A 28 -17.70 -0.43 -10.62
N GLY A 29 -17.33 0.71 -10.03
CA GLY A 29 -18.26 1.59 -9.30
C GLY A 29 -18.76 1.02 -7.96
N ASN A 30 -18.27 -0.15 -7.55
CA ASN A 30 -18.64 -0.80 -6.30
C ASN A 30 -17.83 -0.29 -5.09
N ILE A 31 -16.75 0.45 -5.29
CA ILE A 31 -15.90 0.98 -4.22
C ILE A 31 -16.26 2.43 -3.91
N VAL A 32 -16.51 2.71 -2.63
CA VAL A 32 -16.84 4.06 -2.12
C VAL A 32 -15.93 4.47 -0.98
N LYS A 33 -15.73 5.77 -0.81
CA LYS A 33 -15.02 6.35 0.35
C LYS A 33 -15.81 6.11 1.64
N TYR A 34 -15.11 5.69 2.69
CA TYR A 34 -15.68 5.30 3.97
C TYR A 34 -14.92 5.92 5.15
N GLY A 35 -14.76 7.26 5.12
CA GLY A 35 -14.02 8.00 6.14
C GLY A 35 -12.52 7.70 6.16
N HIS A 36 -11.85 8.03 7.26
CA HIS A 36 -10.41 7.84 7.42
C HIS A 36 -10.10 6.95 8.62
N ASP A 37 -8.93 6.32 8.65
CA ASP A 37 -8.42 5.64 9.83
C ASP A 37 -7.86 6.64 10.86
N LYS A 38 -7.41 6.12 12.02
CA LYS A 38 -6.80 6.93 13.09
C LYS A 38 -5.52 7.66 12.66
N ASN A 39 -4.88 7.20 11.58
CA ASN A 39 -3.66 7.79 11.03
C ASN A 39 -3.98 8.74 9.85
N GLY A 40 -5.25 9.02 9.58
CA GLY A 40 -5.69 9.90 8.51
C GLY A 40 -5.69 9.29 7.10
N ARG A 41 -5.48 7.98 6.98
CA ARG A 41 -5.52 7.26 5.68
C ARG A 41 -6.95 7.05 5.22
N GLN A 42 -7.22 7.22 3.93
CA GLN A 42 -8.55 6.97 3.40
C GLN A 42 -8.94 5.50 3.61
N ARG A 43 -10.18 5.27 4.05
CA ARG A 43 -10.80 3.94 4.04
C ARG A 43 -11.79 3.86 2.88
N PHE A 44 -11.90 2.67 2.33
CA PHE A 44 -12.81 2.32 1.26
C PHE A 44 -13.74 1.20 1.72
N LYS A 45 -14.94 1.16 1.15
CA LYS A 45 -15.91 0.10 1.36
C LYS A 45 -16.38 -0.42 0.00
N CYS A 46 -16.42 -1.74 -0.14
CA CYS A 46 -17.09 -2.39 -1.25
C CYS A 46 -18.59 -2.48 -0.95
N ASN A 47 -19.44 -1.93 -1.82
CA ASN A 47 -20.90 -1.99 -1.68
C ASN A 47 -21.45 -3.38 -2.03
N THR A 48 -20.73 -4.19 -2.81
CA THR A 48 -21.16 -5.54 -3.20
C THR A 48 -21.07 -6.53 -2.04
N CYS A 49 -19.96 -6.55 -1.30
CA CYS A 49 -19.75 -7.51 -0.20
C CYS A 49 -19.56 -6.88 1.19
N GLY A 50 -19.63 -5.54 1.29
CA GLY A 50 -19.52 -4.81 2.56
C GLY A 50 -18.10 -4.71 3.15
N SER A 51 -17.08 -5.30 2.52
CA SER A 51 -15.71 -5.30 3.05
C SER A 51 -15.13 -3.89 3.09
N VAL A 52 -14.45 -3.56 4.20
CA VAL A 52 -13.78 -2.28 4.39
C VAL A 52 -12.27 -2.49 4.36
N PHE A 53 -11.56 -1.64 3.61
CA PHE A 53 -10.10 -1.66 3.51
C PHE A 53 -9.53 -0.25 3.53
N VAL A 54 -8.23 -0.12 3.78
CA VAL A 54 -7.51 1.17 3.75
C VAL A 54 -6.91 1.39 2.37
N GLU A 55 -6.64 2.63 1.99
CA GLU A 55 -6.02 3.00 0.72
C GLU A 55 -4.68 2.31 0.46
N THR A 56 -3.92 1.98 1.50
CA THR A 56 -2.64 1.28 1.33
C THR A 56 -2.81 -0.21 1.06
N LYS A 57 -4.02 -0.76 1.16
CA LYS A 57 -4.28 -2.19 0.89
C LYS A 57 -3.86 -2.51 -0.55
N ASN A 58 -3.23 -3.67 -0.73
CA ASN A 58 -2.69 -4.12 -2.03
C ASN A 58 -1.51 -3.28 -2.55
N THR A 59 -0.89 -2.44 -1.71
CA THR A 59 0.34 -1.70 -2.05
C THR A 59 1.50 -2.16 -1.16
N VAL A 60 2.73 -1.83 -1.55
CA VAL A 60 3.94 -2.08 -0.75
C VAL A 60 3.91 -1.40 0.63
N PHE A 61 3.09 -0.36 0.79
CA PHE A 61 2.92 0.40 2.03
C PHE A 61 1.96 -0.26 3.03
N TYR A 62 1.28 -1.35 2.64
CA TYR A 62 0.31 -2.02 3.51
C TYR A 62 0.98 -2.67 4.71
N ASN A 63 0.44 -2.41 5.92
CA ASN A 63 0.86 -3.06 7.17
C ASN A 63 2.37 -3.01 7.44
N ARG A 64 3.05 -1.93 7.04
CA ARG A 64 4.48 -1.72 7.29
C ARG A 64 4.70 -0.82 8.49
N LYS A 65 5.79 -1.08 9.22
CA LYS A 65 6.32 -0.22 10.30
C LYS A 65 7.30 0.84 9.79
N LEU A 66 7.85 0.63 8.61
CA LEU A 66 8.75 1.58 7.94
C LEU A 66 7.98 2.83 7.52
N SER A 67 8.67 3.97 7.52
CA SER A 67 8.12 5.18 6.89
C SER A 67 8.01 4.98 5.36
N GLU A 68 7.13 5.74 4.71
CA GLU A 68 7.01 5.70 3.24
C GLU A 68 8.33 6.05 2.57
N GLU A 69 9.07 7.00 3.12
CA GLU A 69 10.40 7.40 2.64
C GLU A 69 11.41 6.25 2.69
N GLN A 70 11.43 5.47 3.78
CA GLN A 70 12.29 4.31 3.91
C GLN A 70 11.95 3.23 2.87
N ILE A 71 10.65 2.94 2.67
CA ILE A 71 10.20 1.95 1.68
C ILE A 71 10.60 2.39 0.28
N ILE A 72 10.37 3.67 -0.07
CA ILE A 72 10.75 4.24 -1.37
C ILE A 72 12.26 4.15 -1.56
N LEU A 73 13.07 4.44 -0.54
CA LEU A 73 14.52 4.37 -0.63
C LEU A 73 15.01 2.93 -0.79
N ILE A 74 14.44 1.96 -0.08
CA ILE A 74 14.70 0.53 -0.28
C ILE A 74 14.42 0.15 -1.74
N CYS A 75 13.25 0.52 -2.28
CA CYS A 75 12.90 0.25 -3.68
C CYS A 75 13.91 0.87 -4.65
N LYS A 76 14.34 2.12 -4.43
CA LYS A 76 15.37 2.77 -5.25
C LYS A 76 16.70 2.02 -5.22
N LEU A 77 17.18 1.64 -4.03
CA LEU A 77 18.44 0.90 -3.89
C LEU A 77 18.39 -0.47 -4.57
N LEU A 78 17.25 -1.15 -4.54
CA LEU A 78 17.02 -2.40 -5.26
C LEU A 78 17.07 -2.21 -6.78
N VAL A 79 16.46 -1.15 -7.31
CA VAL A 79 16.54 -0.79 -8.73
C VAL A 79 17.99 -0.50 -9.16
N GLU A 80 18.77 0.15 -8.29
CA GLU A 80 20.21 0.37 -8.45
C GLU A 80 21.06 -0.90 -8.22
N ARG A 81 20.44 -2.08 -8.16
CA ARG A 81 21.08 -3.40 -8.01
C ARG A 81 21.87 -3.59 -6.72
N ASN A 82 21.55 -2.84 -5.66
CA ASN A 82 22.11 -3.12 -4.35
C ASN A 82 21.50 -4.41 -3.80
N GLY A 83 22.34 -5.34 -3.36
CA GLY A 83 21.88 -6.55 -2.69
C GLY A 83 21.25 -6.24 -1.32
N ILE A 84 20.35 -7.09 -0.85
CA ILE A 84 19.62 -6.92 0.43
C ILE A 84 20.58 -6.63 1.60
N ARG A 85 21.70 -7.35 1.70
CA ARG A 85 22.73 -7.13 2.74
C ARG A 85 23.45 -5.79 2.60
N ALA A 86 23.58 -5.25 1.39
CA ALA A 86 24.15 -3.92 1.18
C ALA A 86 23.17 -2.85 1.66
N ILE A 87 21.89 -3.00 1.33
CA ILE A 87 20.81 -2.12 1.78
C ILE A 87 20.72 -2.11 3.31
N GLU A 88 20.83 -3.28 3.95
CA GLU A 88 20.87 -3.38 5.42
C GLU A 88 21.96 -2.50 6.03
N ARG A 89 23.16 -2.49 5.45
CA ARG A 89 24.27 -1.65 5.94
C ARG A 89 24.10 -0.17 5.61
N ILE A 90 23.54 0.16 4.44
CA ILE A 90 23.34 1.55 4.01
C ILE A 90 22.24 2.23 4.85
N MET A 91 21.17 1.49 5.14
CA MET A 91 19.97 2.02 5.81
C MET A 91 19.90 1.71 7.30
N GLU A 92 20.80 0.85 7.80
CA GLU A 92 20.75 0.30 9.17
C GLU A 92 19.42 -0.40 9.50
N ILE A 93 18.82 -1.05 8.50
CA ILE A 93 17.57 -1.80 8.61
C ILE A 93 17.88 -3.29 8.44
N HIS A 94 17.48 -4.14 9.39
CA HIS A 94 17.74 -5.58 9.31
C HIS A 94 17.27 -6.19 7.98
N ARG A 95 18.11 -7.04 7.38
CA ARG A 95 17.87 -7.64 6.05
C ARG A 95 16.49 -8.27 5.85
N ASP A 96 15.92 -8.88 6.90
CA ASP A 96 14.61 -9.53 6.81
C ASP A 96 13.50 -8.48 6.61
N THR A 97 13.62 -7.31 7.23
CA THR A 97 12.71 -6.19 7.01
C THR A 97 12.82 -5.65 5.60
N VAL A 98 14.04 -5.63 5.03
CA VAL A 98 14.29 -5.25 3.63
C VAL A 98 13.68 -6.28 2.67
N SER A 99 13.89 -7.58 2.91
CA SER A 99 13.33 -8.67 2.08
C SER A 99 11.80 -8.61 2.04
N ASN A 100 11.19 -8.37 3.20
CA ASN A 100 9.74 -8.21 3.34
C ASN A 100 9.15 -7.08 2.48
N VAL A 101 9.92 -6.12 1.99
CA VAL A 101 9.42 -5.05 1.09
C VAL A 101 9.16 -5.58 -0.33
N VAL A 102 9.90 -6.62 -0.74
CA VAL A 102 9.86 -7.19 -2.10
C VAL A 102 8.98 -8.43 -2.20
N GLU A 103 8.81 -9.14 -1.08
CA GLU A 103 7.90 -10.29 -0.89
C GLU A 103 6.44 -9.83 -0.67
#